data_AF-A0A972L9R9-F1
#
_entry.id   AF-A0A972L9R9-F1
#
_cell.length_a   1.000
_cell.length_b   1.000
_cell.length_c   1.000
_cell.angle_alpha   90.00
_cell.angle_beta   90.00
_cell.angle_gamma   90.00
#
_symmetry.space_group_name_H-M   'P 1'
#
loop_
_entity.id
_entity.type
_entity.pdbx_description
1 polymer ?
#
loop_
_entity_poly.entity_id
_entity_poly.type
_entity_poly.pdbx_seq_one_letter_code
_entity_poly.pdbx_strand_id
1 'polypeptide(L)'
;MARLYNVFILVFILAVLIAYTAFASHNTAVVEFDYYFGTMRTPLYLLLTGTLVIGALLSMLAVSGPMMCLKVKLSRMTKKAKAAF
;
A
#
# COMPACT_ATOMS: atom_id res chain seq x y z
N MET A 1 -1.75 -14.39 -19.73
CA MET A 1 -0.97 -13.88 -18.57
C MET A 1 -1.62 -12.66 -17.92
N ALA A 2 -1.71 -11.49 -18.59
CA ALA A 2 -2.21 -10.25 -17.97
C ALA A 2 -3.64 -10.33 -17.38
N ARG A 3 -4.58 -11.02 -18.06
CA ARG A 3 -5.95 -11.22 -17.54
C ARG A 3 -5.97 -12.07 -16.26
N LEU A 4 -5.17 -13.13 -16.19
CA LEU A 4 -5.07 -14.00 -15.02
C LEU A 4 -4.42 -13.26 -13.83
N TYR A 5 -3.40 -12.45 -14.09
CA TYR A 5 -2.77 -11.59 -13.09
C TYR A 5 -3.76 -10.58 -12.50
N ASN A 6 -4.56 -9.91 -13.33
CA ASN A 6 -5.57 -8.96 -12.87
C ASN A 6 -6.67 -9.64 -12.02
N VAL A 7 -7.08 -10.85 -12.40
CA VAL A 7 -8.03 -11.65 -11.61
C VAL A 7 -7.43 -12.01 -10.26
N PHE A 8 -6.16 -12.43 -10.22
CA PHE A 8 -5.47 -12.74 -8.97
C PHE A 8 -5.37 -11.52 -8.05
N ILE A 9 -5.01 -10.34 -8.59
CA ILE A 9 -5.01 -9.08 -7.83
C ILE A 9 -6.40 -8.78 -7.28
N LEU A 10 -7.44 -8.92 -8.09
CA LEU A 10 -8.81 -8.65 -7.67
C LEU A 10 -9.22 -9.56 -6.50
N VAL A 11 -8.94 -10.86 -6.63
CA VAL A 11 -9.21 -11.86 -5.56
C VAL A 11 -8.42 -11.52 -4.30
N PHE A 12 -7.15 -11.14 -4.42
CA PHE A 12 -6.33 -10.73 -3.29
C PHE A 12 -6.88 -9.49 -2.59
N ILE A 13 -7.24 -8.45 -3.35
CA ILE A 13 -7.86 -7.22 -2.80
C ILE A 13 -9.17 -7.57 -2.09
N LEU A 14 -10.01 -8.41 -2.69
CA LEU A 14 -11.28 -8.83 -2.10
C LEU A 14 -11.04 -9.60 -0.78
N ALA A 15 -10.08 -10.50 -0.75
CA ALA A 15 -9.71 -11.24 0.46
C ALA A 15 -9.23 -10.31 1.59
N VAL A 16 -8.39 -9.33 1.27
CA VAL A 16 -7.92 -8.32 2.24
C VAL A 16 -9.09 -7.47 2.76
N LEU A 17 -10.00 -7.04 1.90
CA LEU A 17 -11.17 -6.27 2.31
C LEU A 17 -12.10 -7.06 3.23
N ILE A 18 -12.36 -8.33 2.92
CA ILE A 18 -13.18 -9.22 3.76
C ILE A 18 -12.51 -9.45 5.12
N ALA A 19 -11.20 -9.71 5.13
CA ALA A 19 -10.46 -9.88 6.38
C ALA A 19 -10.50 -8.59 7.23
N TYR A 20 -10.35 -7.44 6.59
CA TYR A 20 -10.44 -6.14 7.25
C TYR A 20 -11.82 -5.87 7.85
N THR A 21 -12.90 -6.09 7.10
CA THR A 21 -14.27 -5.86 7.59
C THR A 21 -14.64 -6.82 8.72
N ALA A 22 -14.22 -8.09 8.63
CA ALA A 22 -14.37 -9.05 9.72
C ALA A 22 -13.60 -8.60 10.98
N PHE A 23 -12.36 -8.14 10.82
CA PHE A 23 -11.56 -7.62 11.93
C PHE A 23 -12.20 -6.38 12.56
N ALA A 24 -12.58 -5.39 11.75
CA ALA A 24 -13.14 -4.12 12.25
C ALA A 24 -14.50 -4.32 12.93
N SER A 25 -15.37 -5.20 12.39
CA SER A 25 -16.69 -5.47 12.98
C SER A 25 -16.60 -6.21 14.32
N HIS A 26 -15.59 -7.06 14.51
CA HIS A 26 -15.39 -7.77 15.77
C HIS A 26 -14.62 -6.95 16.82
N ASN A 27 -13.75 -6.04 16.39
CA ASN A 27 -12.87 -5.26 17.26
C ASN A 27 -13.32 -3.80 17.42
N THR A 28 -14.63 -3.57 17.59
CA THR A 28 -15.20 -2.23 17.78
C THR A 28 -14.98 -1.66 19.18
N ALA A 29 -14.53 -2.49 20.13
CA ALA A 29 -14.22 -2.07 21.49
C ALA A 29 -13.19 -0.94 21.50
N VAL A 30 -13.52 0.12 22.24
CA VAL A 30 -12.62 1.24 22.46
C VAL A 30 -11.52 0.79 23.41
N VAL A 31 -10.26 0.98 23.02
CA VAL A 31 -9.09 0.68 23.85
C VAL A 31 -8.42 2.00 24.22
N GLU A 32 -7.86 2.04 25.43
CA GLU A 32 -7.10 3.17 25.93
C GLU A 32 -5.61 2.96 25.64
N PHE A 33 -5.01 3.95 24.99
CA PHE A 33 -3.61 3.95 24.63
C PHE A 33 -2.90 5.06 25.40
N ASP A 34 -1.96 4.66 26.26
CA ASP A 34 -1.07 5.57 26.95
C ASP A 34 0.12 5.91 26.05
N TYR A 35 0.14 7.14 25.54
CA TYR A 35 1.26 7.68 24.78
C TYR A 35 2.15 8.54 25.69
N TYR A 36 3.38 8.79 25.24
CA TYR A 36 4.30 9.72 25.91
C TYR A 36 3.70 11.12 26.15
N PHE A 37 2.74 11.54 25.31
CA PHE A 37 2.08 12.84 25.38
C PHE A 37 0.59 12.75 25.75
N GLY A 38 0.22 11.81 26.63
CA GLY A 38 -1.12 11.67 27.17
C GLY A 38 -1.87 10.43 26.66
N THR A 39 -3.15 10.36 26.99
CA THR A 39 -3.97 9.16 26.79
C THR A 39 -4.97 9.37 25.65
N MET A 40 -5.09 8.41 24.73
CA MET A 40 -6.08 8.45 23.67
C MET A 40 -6.98 7.23 23.74
N ARG A 41 -8.29 7.45 23.62
CA ARG A 41 -9.30 6.38 23.58
C ARG A 41 -9.87 6.26 22.19
N THR A 42 -9.57 5.15 21.51
CA THR A 42 -10.03 4.90 20.15
C THR A 42 -10.11 3.39 19.91
N PRO A 43 -11.00 2.90 19.04
CA PRO A 43 -10.97 1.51 18.61
C PRO A 43 -9.62 1.15 17.97
N LEU A 44 -9.09 -0.02 18.33
CA LEU A 44 -7.79 -0.51 17.83
C LEU A 44 -7.76 -0.57 16.30
N TYR A 45 -8.88 -0.91 15.66
CA TYR A 45 -8.94 -1.02 14.20
C TYR A 45 -8.61 0.30 13.49
N LEU A 46 -8.97 1.46 14.06
CA LEU A 46 -8.67 2.74 13.42
C LEU A 46 -7.17 3.02 13.37
N LEU A 47 -6.46 2.78 14.47
CA LEU A 47 -5.01 2.99 14.53
C LEU A 47 -4.26 2.03 13.61
N LEU A 48 -4.64 0.75 13.62
CA LEU A 48 -4.00 -0.27 12.78
C LEU A 48 -4.20 0.03 11.30
N THR A 49 -5.40 0.44 10.90
CA THR A 49 -5.69 0.78 9.50
C THR A 49 -5.01 2.08 9.11
N GLY A 50 -5.03 3.09 9.98
CA GLY A 50 -4.37 4.37 9.74
C GLY A 50 -2.86 4.19 9.52
N THR A 51 -2.20 3.40 10.37
CA THR A 51 -0.75 3.12 10.23
C THR A 51 -0.43 2.37 8.94
N LEU A 52 -1.23 1.37 8.55
CA LEU A 52 -1.08 0.66 7.29
C LEU A 52 -1.25 1.59 6.08
N VAL A 53 -2.28 2.43 6.07
CA VAL A 53 -2.55 3.39 4.98
C VAL A 53 -1.40 4.39 4.87
N ILE A 54 -0.94 4.95 5.99
CA ILE A 54 0.20 5.88 6.01
C ILE A 54 1.46 5.19 5.49
N GLY A 55 1.76 3.97 5.96
CA GLY A 55 2.91 3.19 5.50
C GLY A 55 2.86 2.89 3.99
N ALA A 56 1.69 2.56 3.46
CA ALA A 56 1.48 2.33 2.03
C ALA A 56 1.72 3.61 1.22
N LEU A 57 1.15 4.75 1.65
CA LEU A 57 1.36 6.05 1.00
C LEU A 57 2.84 6.44 1.00
N LEU A 58 3.53 6.29 2.14
CA LEU A 58 4.96 6.57 2.26
C LEU A 58 5.78 5.66 1.36
N SER A 59 5.43 4.37 1.26
CA SER A 59 6.10 3.43 0.37
C SER A 59 5.95 3.81 -1.11
N MET A 60 4.74 4.22 -1.52
CA MET A 60 4.48 4.72 -2.87
C MET A 60 5.32 5.97 -3.18
N LEU A 61 5.40 6.90 -2.22
CA LEU A 61 6.24 8.09 -2.35
C LEU A 61 7.73 7.73 -2.45
N ALA A 62 8.21 6.82 -1.60
CA ALA A 62 9.62 6.40 -1.58
C ALA A 62 10.07 5.78 -2.91
N VAL A 63 9.22 4.98 -3.56
CA VAL A 63 9.57 4.29 -4.82
C VAL A 63 9.37 5.18 -6.06
N SER A 64 8.56 6.24 -5.96
CA SER A 64 8.20 7.10 -7.10
C SER A 64 9.42 7.72 -7.82
N GLY A 65 10.38 8.27 -7.07
CA GLY A 65 11.58 8.90 -7.60
C GLY A 65 12.49 7.93 -8.37
N PRO A 66 12.95 6.83 -7.74
CA PRO A 66 13.74 5.80 -8.42
C PRO A 66 13.04 5.23 -9.64
N MET A 67 11.72 4.99 -9.56
CA MET A 67 10.93 4.47 -10.68
C MET A 67 10.92 5.44 -11.87
N MET A 68 10.82 6.75 -11.63
CA MET A 68 10.90 7.76 -12.69
C MET A 68 12.29 7.77 -13.35
N CYS A 69 13.36 7.72 -12.56
CA CYS A 69 14.72 7.59 -13.09
C CYS A 69 14.89 6.31 -13.94
N LEU A 70 14.32 5.18 -13.50
CA LEU A 70 14.35 3.93 -14.23
C LEU A 70 13.65 4.06 -15.60
N LYS A 71 12.46 4.66 -15.62
CA LYS A 71 11.71 4.90 -16.86
C LYS A 71 12.48 5.78 -17.85
N VAL A 72 13.16 6.82 -17.36
CA VAL A 72 14.00 7.70 -18.19
C VAL A 72 15.20 6.94 -18.75
N LYS A 73 15.90 6.14 -17.93
CA LYS A 73 17.02 5.31 -18.37
C LYS A 73 16.59 4.29 -19.41
N LEU A 74 15.47 3.60 -19.18
CA LEU A 74 14.88 2.64 -20.11
C LEU A 74 14.61 3.31 -21.48
N SER A 75 13.96 4.48 -21.49
CA SER A 75 13.67 5.25 -22.71
C SER A 75 14.95 5.68 -23.46
N ARG A 76 16.00 6.07 -22.75
CA ARG A 76 17.30 6.41 -23.36
C ARG A 76 17.97 5.19 -23.97
N MET A 77 17.95 4.04 -23.27
CA MET A 77 18.55 2.80 -23.75
C MET A 77 17.83 2.24 -24.97
N THR A 78 16.49 2.26 -24.98
CA THR A 78 15.70 1.81 -26.15
C THR A 78 15.97 2.68 -27.38
N LYS A 79 16.12 4.01 -27.21
CA LYS A 79 16.51 4.91 -28.30
C LYS A 79 17.92 4.62 -28.83
N LYS A 80 18.90 4.37 -27.95
CA LYS A 80 20.27 4.03 -28.35
C LYS A 80 20.33 2.68 -29.08
N ALA A 81 19.62 1.68 -28.58
CA ALA A 81 19.54 0.37 -29.23
C ALA A 81 18.96 0.49 -30.64
N LYS A 82 17.90 1.30 -30.83
CA LYS A 82 17.31 1.54 -32.15
C LYS A 82 18.22 2.30 -33.12
N ALA A 83 19.11 3.15 -32.62
CA ALA A 83 20.05 3.90 -33.48
C ALA A 83 21.31 3.09 -33.86
N ALA A 84 21.54 1.93 -33.23
CA ALA A 84 22.69 1.07 -33.46
C ALA A 84 22.43 -0.08 -34.45
N PHE A 85 21.18 -0.24 -34.91
CA PHE A 85 20.74 -1.14 -35.98
C PHE A 85 20.15 -0.32 -37.12
#